data_AF-A0A960IQW1-F1
#
_entry.id   AF-A0A960IQW1-F1
#
_cell.length_a   1.000
_cell.length_b   1.000
_cell.length_c   1.000
_cell.angle_alpha   90.00
_cell.angle_beta   90.00
_cell.angle_gamma   90.00
#
_symmetry.space_group_name_H-M   'P 1'
#
loop_
_entity.id
_entity.type
_entity.pdbx_description
1 polymer ?
#
loop_
_entity_poly.entity_id
_entity_poly.type
_entity_poly.pdbx_seq_one_letter_code
_entity_poly.pdbx_strand_id
1 'polypeptide(L)' 'MEYVGYGDGSDEVVIRGDLDAREFIAFWVRDGALTAAMNVNVWDVVDDLKALVEARAVIDPARLADLAVPLADLRS' A
#
# COMPACT_ATOMS: atom_id res chain seq x y z
N MET A 1 1.11 10.11 9.64
CA MET A 1 0.28 8.94 9.27
C MET A 1 -0.84 9.44 8.41
N GLU A 2 -1.03 8.85 7.24
CA GLU A 2 -2.12 9.19 6.33
C GLU A 2 -2.80 7.93 5.81
N TYR A 3 -4.04 8.08 5.38
CA TYR A 3 -4.88 7.00 4.85
C TYR A 3 -5.52 7.47 3.54
N VAL A 4 -5.57 6.59 2.55
CA VAL A 4 -6.04 6.87 1.20
C VAL A 4 -6.98 5.75 0.74
N GLY A 5 -8.10 6.11 0.13
CA GLY A 5 -9.06 5.15 -0.42
C GLY A 5 -10.12 4.67 0.58
N TYR A 6 -10.69 3.49 0.31
CA TYR A 6 -11.73 2.87 1.12
C TYR A 6 -11.51 1.35 1.20
N GLY A 7 -10.87 0.91 2.29
CA GLY A 7 -10.73 -0.50 2.61
C GLY A 7 -12.01 -1.04 3.27
N ASP A 8 -12.26 -2.34 3.06
CA ASP A 8 -13.28 -3.11 3.77
C ASP A 8 -12.64 -4.12 4.73
N GLY A 9 -13.36 -4.55 5.76
CA GLY A 9 -12.87 -5.56 6.70
C GLY A 9 -12.62 -6.95 6.09
N SER A 10 -13.16 -7.21 4.89
CA SER A 10 -12.91 -8.43 4.11
C SER A 10 -11.73 -8.34 3.15
N ASP A 11 -11.11 -7.16 2.99
CA ASP A 11 -9.95 -7.00 2.13
C ASP A 11 -8.73 -7.70 2.72
N GLU A 12 -7.90 -8.27 1.85
CA GLU A 12 -6.58 -8.74 2.24
C GLU A 12 -5.71 -7.53 2.60
N VAL A 13 -5.00 -7.62 3.72
CA VAL A 13 -4.07 -6.56 4.15
C VAL A 13 -2.64 -7.02 3.94
N VAL A 14 -1.93 -6.34 3.05
CA VAL A 14 -0.50 -6.55 2.79
C VAL A 14 0.30 -5.48 3.52
N ILE A 15 1.33 -5.90 4.25
CA ILE A 15 2.21 -4.99 5.00
C ILE A 15 3.57 -4.89 4.31
N ARG A 16 4.06 -3.66 4.18
CA ARG A 16 5.39 -3.30 3.69
C ARG A 16 6.11 -2.50 4.75
N GLY A 17 7.14 -3.07 5.38
CA GLY A 17 7.90 -2.43 6.45
C GLY A 17 7.78 -3.18 7.78
N ASP A 18 7.97 -2.45 8.88
CA ASP A 18 8.09 -3.01 10.22
C ASP A 18 6.92 -2.56 11.12
N LEU A 19 6.12 -3.53 11.57
CA LEU A 19 4.99 -3.29 12.47
C LEU A 19 5.44 -2.97 13.90
N ASP A 20 6.53 -3.59 14.38
CA ASP A 20 7.04 -3.40 15.74
C ASP A 20 7.65 -2.01 15.88
N ALA A 21 8.39 -1.55 14.86
CA ALA A 21 8.92 -0.19 14.78
C ALA A 21 7.85 0.87 14.44
N ARG A 22 6.66 0.45 14.02
CA ARG A 22 5.59 1.31 13.49
C ARG A 22 6.06 2.14 12.29
N GLU A 23 6.86 1.55 11.42
CA GLU A 23 7.36 2.18 10.20
C GLU A 23 6.97 1.28 9.02
N PHE A 24 5.74 1.46 8.53
CA PHE A 24 5.18 0.58 7.51
C PHE A 24 4.12 1.26 6.66
N ILE A 25 3.83 0.63 5.54
CA ILE A 25 2.65 0.89 4.70
C ILE A 25 1.76 -0.36 4.76
N ALA A 26 0.48 -0.16 5.02
CA ALA A 26 -0.55 -1.18 4.87
C ALA A 26 -1.32 -0.92 3.57
N PHE A 27 -1.57 -1.99 2.82
CA PHE A 27 -2.34 -1.98 1.59
C PHE A 27 -3.56 -2.88 1.75
N TRP A 28 -4.73 -2.38 1.40
CA TRP A 28 -5.95 -3.18 1.32
C TRP A 28 -6.16 -3.61 -0.12
N VAL A 29 -6.35 -4.90 -0.33
CA VAL A 29 -6.48 -5.55 -1.63
C VAL A 29 -7.80 -6.32 -1.69
N ARG A 30 -8.59 -6.06 -2.73
CA ARG A 30 -9.82 -6.78 -3.01
C ARG A 30 -9.79 -7.29 -4.45
N ASP A 31 -10.00 -8.58 -4.63
CA ASP A 31 -9.96 -9.22 -5.94
C ASP A 31 -8.66 -8.91 -6.72
N GLY A 32 -7.53 -8.81 -6.00
CA GLY A 32 -6.20 -8.49 -6.54
C GLY A 32 -5.95 -7.00 -6.83
N ALA A 33 -6.94 -6.12 -6.65
CA ALA A 33 -6.80 -4.68 -6.87
C ALA A 33 -6.70 -3.88 -5.56
N LEU A 34 -5.85 -2.85 -5.54
CA LEU A 34 -5.75 -1.93 -4.40
C LEU A 34 -7.04 -1.13 -4.19
N THR A 35 -7.56 -1.16 -2.96
CA THR A 35 -8.77 -0.42 -2.54
C THR A 35 -8.44 0.73 -1.58
N ALA A 36 -7.39 0.57 -0.80
CA ALA A 36 -6.86 1.59 0.10
C ALA A 36 -5.39 1.35 0.44
N ALA A 37 -4.76 2.38 1.00
CA ALA A 37 -3.43 2.30 1.57
C ALA A 37 -3.27 3.26 2.75
N MET A 38 -2.33 2.96 3.64
CA MET A 38 -2.06 3.74 4.85
C MET A 38 -0.58 3.70 5.19
N ASN A 39 0.04 4.86 5.40
CA ASN A 39 1.44 4.95 5.83
C ASN A 39 1.55 5.37 7.30
N VAL A 40 2.41 4.68 8.06
CA VAL A 40 2.73 4.96 9.46
C VAL A 40 4.22 5.24 9.57
N ASN A 41 4.59 6.43 10.02
CA ASN A 41 5.97 6.95 10.12
C ASN A 41 6.84 6.86 8.85
N VAL A 42 6.26 6.53 7.70
CA VAL A 42 6.90 6.62 6.38
C VAL A 42 6.46 7.92 5.71
N TRP A 43 7.40 8.73 5.26
CA TRP A 43 7.16 10.06 4.68
C TRP A 43 7.24 10.05 3.14
N ASP A 44 6.75 11.11 2.50
CA ASP A 44 6.86 11.35 1.03
C ASP A 44 6.26 10.26 0.11
N VAL A 45 5.41 9.36 0.64
CA VAL A 45 4.79 8.26 -0.14
C VAL A 45 3.33 8.50 -0.52
N VAL A 46 2.68 9.52 0.02
CA VAL A 46 1.22 9.70 -0.05
C VAL A 46 0.72 9.84 -1.48
N ASP A 47 1.41 10.61 -2.32
CA ASP A 47 1.01 10.81 -3.72
C ASP A 47 1.21 9.53 -4.56
N ASP A 48 2.16 8.68 -4.18
CA ASP A 48 2.35 7.34 -4.75
C ASP A 48 1.16 6.45 -4.39
N LEU A 49 0.79 6.43 -3.11
CA LEU A 49 -0.35 5.65 -2.63
C LEU A 49 -1.67 6.10 -3.26
N LYS A 50 -1.91 7.41 -3.40
CA LYS A 50 -3.08 7.95 -4.10
C LYS A 50 -3.16 7.47 -5.54
N ALA A 51 -2.09 7.62 -6.30
CA ALA A 51 -2.06 7.22 -7.70
C ALA A 51 -2.37 5.71 -7.86
N LEU A 52 -1.79 4.86 -7.00
CA LEU A 52 -2.01 3.41 -7.04
C LEU A 52 -3.45 3.02 -6.71
N VAL A 53 -4.03 3.62 -5.67
CA VAL A 53 -5.40 3.35 -5.23
C VAL A 53 -6.43 3.90 -6.22
N GLU A 54 -6.22 5.10 -6.75
CA GLU A 54 -7.09 5.71 -7.77
C GLU A 54 -7.10 4.89 -9.07
N ALA A 55 -5.94 4.35 -9.46
CA ALA A 55 -5.81 3.48 -10.62
C ALA A 55 -6.38 2.07 -10.41
N ARG A 56 -6.79 1.70 -9.19
CA ARG A 56 -7.13 0.31 -8.81
C ARG A 56 -6.04 -0.67 -9.24
N ALA A 57 -4.78 -0.31 -9.00
CA ALA A 57 -3.64 -1.06 -9.51
C ALA A 57 -3.70 -2.52 -9.02
N VAL A 58 -3.44 -3.46 -9.96
CA VAL A 58 -3.36 -4.90 -9.69
C VAL A 58 -1.89 -5.26 -9.60
N ILE A 59 -1.42 -5.49 -8.38
CA ILE A 59 0.00 -5.70 -8.08
C ILE A 59 0.12 -6.97 -7.26
N ASP A 60 1.11 -7.80 -7.60
CA ASP A 60 1.46 -8.98 -6.82
C ASP A 60 1.72 -8.59 -5.34
N PRO A 61 1.00 -9.18 -4.36
CA PRO A 61 1.22 -8.94 -2.94
C PRO A 61 2.68 -9.09 -2.50
N ALA A 62 3.44 -10.01 -3.10
CA ALA A 62 4.86 -10.17 -2.81
C ALA A 62 5.66 -8.93 -3.21
N ARG A 63 5.34 -8.31 -4.35
CA ARG A 63 5.98 -7.05 -4.79
C ARG A 63 5.56 -5.85 -3.94
N LEU A 64 4.30 -5.81 -3.48
CA LEU A 64 3.83 -4.75 -2.56
C LEU A 64 4.63 -4.77 -1.25
N ALA A 65 4.84 -5.96 -0.68
CA ALA A 65 5.56 -6.15 0.58
C ALA A 65 7.08 -5.96 0.47
N ASP A 66 7.66 -6.11 -0.72
CA ASP A 66 9.11 -6.13 -0.92
C ASP A 66 9.76 -4.75 -0.83
N LEU A 67 10.48 -4.50 0.28
CA LEU A 67 11.23 -3.25 0.52
C LEU A 67 12.31 -2.96 -0.54
N ALA A 68 12.78 -3.97 -1.28
CA ALA A 68 13.75 -3.79 -2.35
C ALA A 68 13.14 -3.18 -3.62
N VAL A 69 11.82 -3.25 -3.80
CA VAL A 69 11.11 -2.61 -4.91
C VAL A 69 10.73 -1.18 -4.52
N PRO A 70 11.27 -0.13 -5.14
CA PRO A 70 10.87 1.24 -4.87
C PRO A 70 9.35 1.44 -5.07
N LEU A 71 8.71 2.23 -4.20
CA LEU A 71 7.25 2.44 -4.29
C LEU A 71 6.83 3.09 -5.62
N ALA A 72 7.67 3.98 -6.17
CA ALA A 72 7.46 4.58 -7.48
C ALA A 72 7.40 3.56 -8.63
N ASP A 73 8.11 2.43 -8.51
CA ASP A 73 8.15 1.36 -9.52
C ASP A 73 6.91 0.45 -9.48
N LEU A 74 6.01 0.67 -8.52
CA LEU A 74 4.73 -0.02 -8.43
C LEU A 74 3.64 0.65 -9.29
N ARG A 75 3.88 1.87 -9.79
CA ARG A 75 2.93 2.63 -10.62
C ARG A 75 2.91 2.22 -12.10
N SER A 76 3.86 1.38 -12.54
CA SER A 76 4.13 1.05 -13.95
C SER A 76 3.30 -0.09 -14.49
#